data_AF-A0A9P5TZD4-F1
#
_entry.id   AF-A0A9P5TZD4-F1
#
_cell.length_a   1.000
_cell.length_b   1.000
_cell.length_c   1.000
_cell.angle_alpha   90.00
_cell.angle_beta   90.00
_cell.angle_gamma   90.00
#
_symmetry.space_group_name_H-M   'P 1'
#
loop_
_entity.id
_entity.type
_entity.pdbx_description
1 polymer ?
#
loop_
_entity_poly.entity_id
_entity_poly.type
_entity_poly.pdbx_seq_one_letter_code
_entity_poly.pdbx_strand_id
1 'polypeptide(L)'
;TSKYGSNEYIYATVPPIPPGTKYSDFPGGYSGCWISRHVKRTIEATPNFPTPPLVPTGGKVYRIANAGEKGLGMFATRLIHAGDLIIDEWPLIVVPTSNLALKGLLDPLMIKYKPEQWKQITLHENNRGMELAYNRLDPERKKAFMVLFNCHTSDGSGEFMGARVRTNGISIDETRLRDEGIFKTYNVLFVPSSLFPHSCCPNTFFRWHNDTFSVRVIAVRDIPKGAEITLQYCSIMDPTAERAATLDCYGISPCAC
;
A
#
# COMPACT_ATOMS: atom_id res chain seq x y z
N THR A 1 -33.15 -3.12 -7.38
CA THR A 1 -32.28 -4.19 -7.91
C THR A 1 -31.50 -3.66 -9.09
N SER A 2 -30.29 -3.15 -8.83
CA SER A 2 -29.53 -2.34 -9.79
C SER A 2 -28.82 -3.22 -10.84
N LYS A 3 -29.21 -3.05 -12.11
CA LYS A 3 -28.72 -3.73 -13.34
C LYS A 3 -27.29 -3.32 -13.75
N TYR A 4 -26.36 -3.23 -12.81
CA TYR A 4 -24.95 -3.04 -13.16
C TYR A 4 -24.11 -4.15 -12.54
N GLY A 5 -23.28 -4.80 -13.37
CA GLY A 5 -22.48 -5.96 -12.99
C GLY A 5 -21.64 -5.69 -11.74
N SER A 6 -21.66 -6.62 -10.79
CA SER A 6 -20.85 -6.60 -9.56
C SER A 6 -19.36 -6.37 -9.82
N ASN A 7 -18.89 -6.73 -11.01
CA ASN A 7 -17.47 -6.77 -11.38
C ASN A 7 -16.97 -5.47 -12.06
N GLU A 8 -17.81 -4.43 -12.20
CA GLU A 8 -17.37 -3.14 -12.73
C GLU A 8 -16.42 -2.44 -11.75
N TYR A 9 -15.27 -1.98 -12.24
CA TYR A 9 -14.31 -1.19 -11.46
C TYR A 9 -14.69 0.28 -11.47
N ILE A 10 -14.61 0.88 -10.29
CA ILE A 10 -14.96 2.26 -10.05
C ILE A 10 -13.84 2.98 -9.31
N TYR A 11 -13.86 4.30 -9.42
CA TYR A 11 -13.04 5.17 -8.59
C TYR A 11 -13.91 5.75 -7.48
N ALA A 12 -13.50 5.56 -6.23
CA ALA A 12 -14.28 5.93 -5.06
C ALA A 12 -13.40 6.52 -3.94
N THR A 13 -14.04 7.31 -3.08
CA THR A 13 -13.47 7.69 -1.78
C THR A 13 -14.11 6.79 -0.72
N VAL A 14 -13.29 6.11 0.09
CA VAL A 14 -13.76 5.13 1.08
C VAL A 14 -13.18 5.43 2.48
N PRO A 15 -14.02 5.71 3.50
CA PRO A 15 -15.47 5.92 3.39
C PRO A 15 -15.81 7.16 2.54
N PRO A 16 -17.05 7.28 2.03
CA PRO A 16 -17.46 8.47 1.30
C PRO A 16 -17.42 9.70 2.22
N ILE A 17 -16.79 10.77 1.75
CA ILE A 17 -16.69 12.05 2.46
C ILE A 17 -17.42 13.15 1.70
N PRO A 18 -17.97 14.17 2.38
CA PRO A 18 -18.46 15.38 1.72
C PRO A 18 -17.36 16.07 0.88
N PRO A 19 -17.70 16.70 -0.25
CA PRO A 19 -16.75 17.51 -0.99
C PRO A 19 -16.16 18.63 -0.11
N GLY A 20 -14.84 18.79 -0.13
CA GLY A 20 -14.15 19.85 0.62
C GLY A 20 -13.82 19.52 2.08
N THR A 21 -14.15 18.33 2.57
CA THR A 21 -13.73 17.85 3.91
C THR A 21 -12.19 17.82 4.01
N LYS A 22 -11.64 18.40 5.08
CA LYS A 22 -10.20 18.29 5.37
C LYS A 22 -9.90 17.01 6.10
N TYR A 23 -8.67 16.52 5.98
CA TYR A 23 -8.23 15.31 6.69
C TYR A 23 -8.40 15.42 8.22
N SER A 24 -8.20 16.62 8.79
CA SER A 24 -8.44 16.92 10.21
C SER A 24 -9.86 16.65 10.69
N ASP A 25 -10.84 16.70 9.78
CA ASP A 25 -12.26 16.64 10.11
C ASP A 25 -12.78 15.20 10.17
N PHE A 26 -11.96 14.23 9.74
CA PHE A 26 -12.32 12.82 9.70
C PHE A 26 -11.23 11.96 10.38
N PRO A 27 -11.24 11.84 11.72
CA PRO A 27 -10.25 11.07 12.46
C PRO A 27 -10.26 9.60 12.02
N GLY A 28 -9.13 9.15 11.45
CA GLY A 28 -8.98 7.87 10.76
C GLY A 28 -8.66 8.02 9.26
N GLY A 29 -9.19 9.06 8.61
CA GLY A 29 -8.92 9.41 7.22
C GLY A 29 -9.89 8.86 6.17
N TYR A 30 -9.46 8.83 4.92
CA TYR A 30 -10.19 8.19 3.84
C TYR A 30 -9.22 7.75 2.74
N SER A 31 -9.66 6.81 1.93
CA SER A 31 -8.83 6.13 0.94
C SER A 31 -9.27 6.51 -0.46
N GLY A 32 -8.33 6.88 -1.32
CA GLY A 32 -8.55 6.95 -2.77
C GLY A 32 -8.54 5.54 -3.35
N CYS A 33 -9.67 5.06 -3.86
CA CYS A 33 -9.82 3.66 -4.26
C CYS A 33 -10.09 3.53 -5.77
N TRP A 34 -9.39 2.59 -6.41
CA TRP A 34 -9.76 1.99 -7.69
C TRP A 34 -10.08 0.51 -7.41
N ILE A 35 -11.36 0.21 -7.24
CA ILE A 35 -11.84 -1.10 -6.73
C ILE A 35 -13.12 -1.52 -7.46
N SER A 36 -13.45 -2.81 -7.42
CA SER A 36 -14.74 -3.28 -7.95
C SER A 36 -15.92 -2.74 -7.13
N ARG A 37 -17.10 -2.60 -7.75
CA ARG A 37 -18.34 -2.30 -7.04
C ARG A 37 -18.69 -3.36 -6.00
N HIS A 38 -18.24 -4.60 -6.19
CA HIS A 38 -18.34 -5.65 -5.19
C HIS A 38 -17.52 -5.27 -3.95
N VAL A 39 -16.22 -5.03 -4.10
CA VAL A 39 -15.31 -4.68 -2.99
C VAL A 39 -15.81 -3.46 -2.22
N LYS A 40 -16.24 -2.40 -2.92
CA LYS A 40 -16.81 -1.21 -2.27
C LYS A 40 -17.99 -1.58 -1.36
N ARG A 41 -18.94 -2.38 -1.87
CA ARG A 41 -20.11 -2.82 -1.11
C ARG A 41 -19.73 -3.73 0.06
N THR A 42 -18.76 -4.60 -0.13
CA THR A 42 -18.27 -5.49 0.93
C THR A 42 -17.62 -4.72 2.07
N ILE A 43 -16.82 -3.69 1.76
CA ILE A 43 -16.26 -2.78 2.77
C ILE A 43 -17.38 -2.04 3.50
N GLU A 44 -18.32 -1.42 2.77
CA GLU A 44 -19.42 -0.64 3.36
C GLU A 44 -20.42 -1.50 4.16
N ALA A 45 -20.55 -2.78 3.84
CA ALA A 45 -21.40 -3.72 4.57
C ALA A 45 -20.72 -4.31 5.81
N THR A 46 -19.45 -3.99 6.06
CA THR A 46 -18.73 -4.46 7.25
C THR A 46 -19.34 -3.84 8.51
N PRO A 47 -19.71 -4.64 9.53
CA PRO A 47 -20.32 -4.12 10.75
C PRO A 47 -19.47 -3.02 11.38
N ASN A 48 -20.11 -1.91 11.77
CA ASN A 48 -19.46 -0.72 12.35
C ASN A 48 -18.50 0.03 11.42
N PHE A 49 -18.50 -0.25 10.11
CA PHE A 49 -17.73 0.55 9.16
C PHE A 49 -18.37 1.95 8.99
N PRO A 50 -17.56 3.03 8.99
CA PRO A 50 -16.12 3.06 9.23
C PRO A 50 -15.78 2.98 10.74
N THR A 51 -14.97 1.98 11.13
CA THR A 51 -14.42 1.89 12.49
C THR A 51 -13.05 2.56 12.51
N PRO A 52 -12.83 3.62 13.32
CA PRO A 52 -11.53 4.30 13.38
C PRO A 52 -10.39 3.33 13.70
N PRO A 53 -9.18 3.55 13.14
CA PRO A 53 -8.03 2.72 13.47
C PRO A 53 -7.69 2.75 14.97
N LEU A 54 -7.20 1.64 15.49
CA LEU A 54 -6.81 1.53 16.89
C LEU A 54 -5.64 2.46 17.24
N VAL A 55 -5.69 3.06 18.42
CA VAL A 55 -4.58 3.85 18.96
C VAL A 55 -3.69 2.93 19.79
N PRO A 56 -2.36 2.90 19.55
CA PRO A 56 -1.44 2.18 20.41
C PRO A 56 -1.57 2.58 21.88
N THR A 57 -1.37 1.62 22.79
CA THR A 57 -1.39 1.87 24.23
C THR A 57 -0.39 2.99 24.59
N GLY A 58 -0.87 4.04 25.27
CA GLY A 58 -0.03 5.19 25.61
C GLY A 58 0.29 6.13 24.42
N GLY A 59 -0.39 5.98 23.29
CA GLY A 59 -0.24 6.83 22.11
C GLY A 59 0.94 6.47 21.21
N LYS A 60 1.35 7.40 20.35
CA LYS A 60 2.37 7.18 19.32
C LYS A 60 3.71 6.70 19.92
N VAL A 61 4.17 5.52 19.47
CA VAL A 61 5.37 4.85 20.00
C VAL A 61 6.64 5.03 19.16
N TYR A 62 6.57 5.86 18.12
CA TYR A 62 7.66 6.05 17.17
C TYR A 62 7.85 7.51 16.75
N ARG A 63 9.05 7.81 16.26
CA ARG A 63 9.40 9.05 15.56
C ARG A 63 10.04 8.72 14.21
N ILE A 64 9.83 9.59 13.23
CA ILE A 64 10.54 9.53 11.95
C ILE A 64 11.78 10.40 12.08
N ALA A 65 12.94 9.90 11.69
CA ALA A 65 14.19 10.64 11.72
C ALA A 65 15.13 10.18 10.61
N ASN A 66 16.19 10.95 10.39
CA ASN A 66 17.26 10.60 9.44
C ASN A 66 17.97 9.30 9.88
N ALA A 67 18.13 8.36 8.95
CA ALA A 67 18.77 7.06 9.12
C ALA A 67 20.08 6.96 8.30
N GLY A 68 20.76 8.09 8.10
CA GLY A 68 22.00 8.20 7.33
C GLY A 68 21.77 7.99 5.83
N GLU A 69 22.60 7.15 5.23
CA GLU A 69 22.57 6.83 3.79
C GLU A 69 21.26 6.12 3.37
N LYS A 70 20.50 5.57 4.31
CA LYS A 70 19.20 4.92 4.09
C LYS A 70 18.04 5.91 3.96
N GLY A 71 18.29 7.22 4.13
CA GLY A 71 17.26 8.26 4.07
C GLY A 71 16.50 8.44 5.38
N LEU A 72 15.19 8.24 5.38
CA LEU A 72 14.36 8.34 6.58
C LEU A 72 14.09 6.95 7.18
N GLY A 73 14.12 6.86 8.50
CA GLY A 73 13.77 5.66 9.25
C GLY A 73 12.78 5.94 10.36
N MET A 74 12.19 4.87 10.88
CA MET A 74 11.27 4.90 12.01
C MET A 74 11.98 4.36 13.27
N PHE A 75 11.92 5.11 14.37
CA PHE A 75 12.63 4.79 15.60
C PHE A 75 11.68 4.77 16.80
N ALA A 76 11.84 3.79 17.69
CA ALA A 76 11.05 3.66 18.90
C ALA A 76 11.30 4.82 19.87
N THR A 77 10.24 5.42 20.43
CA THR A 77 10.33 6.51 21.42
C THR A 77 10.37 6.01 22.86
N ARG A 78 9.97 4.76 23.06
CA ARG A 78 9.97 4.03 24.34
C ARG A 78 10.27 2.55 24.07
N LEU A 79 10.39 1.75 25.13
CA LEU A 79 10.35 0.29 25.00
C LEU A 79 8.97 -0.10 24.43
N ILE A 80 8.99 -0.92 23.39
CA ILE A 80 7.82 -1.55 22.76
C ILE A 80 7.95 -3.05 23.04
N HIS A 81 6.95 -3.64 23.69
CA HIS A 81 7.00 -5.06 24.02
C HIS A 81 6.57 -5.92 22.83
N ALA A 82 7.03 -7.16 22.79
CA ALA A 82 6.53 -8.15 21.85
C ALA A 82 4.99 -8.23 21.92
N GLY A 83 4.32 -8.14 20.77
CA GLY A 83 2.86 -8.12 20.66
C GLY A 83 2.23 -6.73 20.74
N ASP A 84 2.97 -5.68 21.11
CA ASP A 84 2.43 -4.31 21.13
C ASP A 84 2.03 -3.85 19.71
N LEU A 85 0.88 -3.16 19.64
CA LEU A 85 0.45 -2.44 18.46
C LEU A 85 1.34 -1.20 18.26
N ILE A 86 1.93 -1.06 17.06
CA ILE A 86 2.75 0.10 16.69
C ILE A 86 1.95 1.07 15.83
N ILE A 87 1.24 0.55 14.82
CA ILE A 87 0.41 1.31 13.89
C ILE A 87 -0.86 0.52 13.61
N ASP A 88 -2.02 1.17 13.66
CA ASP A 88 -3.23 0.76 12.94
C ASP A 88 -3.60 1.93 12.02
N GLU A 89 -3.64 1.70 10.71
CA GLU A 89 -3.93 2.78 9.75
C GLU A 89 -4.79 2.32 8.59
N TRP A 90 -5.67 3.22 8.14
CA TRP A 90 -6.39 3.08 6.88
C TRP A 90 -5.46 3.36 5.70
N PRO A 91 -5.72 2.73 4.56
CA PRO A 91 -4.92 2.99 3.38
C PRO A 91 -5.05 4.42 2.88
N LEU A 92 -3.95 4.93 2.32
CA LEU A 92 -3.96 6.14 1.52
C LEU A 92 -4.66 5.89 0.19
N ILE A 93 -4.24 4.82 -0.49
CA ILE A 93 -4.77 4.40 -1.78
C ILE A 93 -4.92 2.88 -1.82
N VAL A 94 -5.99 2.41 -2.46
CA VAL A 94 -6.20 1.00 -2.81
C VAL A 94 -6.42 0.89 -4.30
N VAL A 95 -5.54 0.18 -5.00
CA VAL A 95 -5.63 0.00 -6.45
C VAL A 95 -5.28 -1.43 -6.86
N PRO A 96 -5.66 -1.90 -8.04
CA PRO A 96 -5.24 -3.19 -8.55
C PRO A 96 -3.71 -3.23 -8.73
N THR A 97 -3.06 -4.36 -8.41
CA THR A 97 -1.59 -4.51 -8.43
C THR A 97 -0.96 -4.40 -9.84
N SER A 98 -1.76 -4.59 -10.90
CA SER A 98 -1.33 -5.02 -12.26
C SER A 98 -0.78 -6.45 -12.27
N ASN A 99 -1.00 -7.37 -13.22
CA ASN A 99 -1.83 -7.46 -14.42
C ASN A 99 -2.05 -8.97 -14.72
N LEU A 100 -3.29 -9.40 -14.98
CA LEU A 100 -3.63 -10.72 -15.55
C LEU A 100 -5.07 -10.76 -16.05
N ALA A 101 -5.97 -9.99 -15.44
CA ALA A 101 -7.34 -9.85 -15.91
C ALA A 101 -7.48 -9.11 -17.25
N LEU A 102 -6.65 -8.10 -17.48
CA LEU A 102 -6.56 -7.42 -18.78
C LEU A 102 -6.07 -8.38 -19.87
N LYS A 103 -5.27 -9.40 -19.51
CA LYS A 103 -4.77 -10.45 -20.42
C LYS A 103 -5.93 -11.25 -21.03
N GLY A 104 -6.97 -11.56 -20.24
CA GLY A 104 -8.16 -12.26 -20.72
C GLY A 104 -9.17 -11.37 -21.44
N LEU A 105 -9.28 -10.09 -21.06
CA LEU A 105 -10.25 -9.16 -21.68
C LEU A 105 -9.78 -8.62 -23.03
N LEU A 106 -8.47 -8.49 -23.25
CA LEU A 106 -7.88 -7.92 -24.47
C LEU A 106 -7.27 -8.95 -25.42
N ASP A 107 -7.45 -10.25 -25.16
CA ASP A 107 -6.80 -11.36 -25.87
C ASP A 107 -6.76 -11.23 -27.42
N PRO A 108 -7.81 -10.73 -28.12
CA PRO A 108 -7.73 -10.50 -29.57
C PRO A 108 -6.81 -9.34 -29.98
N LEU A 109 -6.66 -8.31 -29.15
CA LEU A 109 -5.75 -7.17 -29.35
C LEU A 109 -4.31 -7.51 -28.94
N MET A 110 -4.12 -8.53 -28.09
CA MET A 110 -2.81 -8.96 -27.57
C MET A 110 -1.91 -9.54 -28.66
N ILE A 111 -2.48 -10.22 -29.65
CA ILE A 111 -1.75 -10.83 -30.77
C ILE A 111 -1.03 -9.77 -31.63
N LYS A 112 -1.47 -8.50 -31.58
CA LYS A 112 -0.96 -7.42 -32.44
C LYS A 112 0.35 -6.78 -31.95
N TYR A 113 0.73 -6.95 -30.69
CA TYR A 113 1.86 -6.23 -30.09
C TYR A 113 2.94 -7.16 -29.55
N LYS A 114 4.20 -6.70 -29.59
CA LYS A 114 5.31 -7.41 -28.93
C LYS A 114 5.17 -7.34 -27.40
N PRO A 115 5.70 -8.31 -26.64
CA PRO A 115 5.63 -8.32 -25.18
C PRO A 115 6.08 -7.02 -24.52
N GLU A 116 7.16 -6.41 -25.02
CA GLU A 116 7.71 -5.16 -24.48
C GLU A 116 6.77 -3.97 -24.70
N GLN A 117 6.15 -3.90 -25.88
CA GLN A 117 5.18 -2.84 -26.20
C GLN A 117 3.94 -2.97 -25.31
N TRP A 118 3.47 -4.19 -25.10
CA TRP A 118 2.34 -4.45 -24.21
C TRP A 118 2.65 -4.11 -22.75
N LYS A 119 3.85 -4.45 -22.28
CA LYS A 119 4.32 -4.05 -20.95
C LYS A 119 4.25 -2.53 -20.79
N GLN A 120 4.72 -1.78 -21.78
CA GLN A 120 4.67 -0.31 -21.75
C GLN A 120 3.24 0.24 -21.79
N ILE A 121 2.36 -0.29 -22.64
CA ILE A 121 0.94 0.09 -22.68
C ILE A 121 0.27 -0.17 -21.33
N THR A 122 0.53 -1.34 -20.73
CA THR A 122 0.00 -1.71 -19.42
C THR A 122 0.44 -0.73 -18.33
N LEU A 123 1.74 -0.43 -18.26
CA LEU A 123 2.28 0.50 -17.27
C LEU A 123 1.66 1.89 -17.42
N HIS A 124 1.51 2.36 -18.67
CA HIS A 124 0.88 3.64 -18.98
C HIS A 124 -0.59 3.69 -18.53
N GLU A 125 -1.41 2.71 -18.92
CA GLU A 125 -2.83 2.67 -18.56
C GLU A 125 -3.04 2.51 -17.05
N ASN A 126 -2.22 1.72 -16.37
CA ASN A 126 -2.29 1.60 -14.93
C ASN A 126 -1.90 2.91 -14.23
N ASN A 127 -0.89 3.63 -14.73
CA ASN A 127 -0.53 4.96 -14.24
C ASN A 127 -1.68 5.96 -14.38
N ARG A 128 -2.37 5.93 -15.52
CA ARG A 128 -3.56 6.76 -15.76
C ARG A 128 -4.73 6.39 -14.83
N GLY A 129 -4.98 5.10 -14.59
CA GLY A 129 -5.99 4.67 -13.63
C GLY A 129 -5.66 5.10 -12.21
N MET A 130 -4.40 4.96 -11.81
CA MET A 130 -3.89 5.44 -10.53
C MET A 130 -4.03 6.95 -10.31
N GLU A 131 -3.76 7.74 -11.35
CA GLU A 131 -3.93 9.20 -11.30
C GLU A 131 -5.37 9.59 -10.95
N LEU A 132 -6.38 8.84 -11.42
CA LEU A 132 -7.79 9.07 -11.09
C LEU A 132 -8.12 8.76 -9.62
N ALA A 133 -7.44 7.79 -9.01
CA ALA A 133 -7.55 7.52 -7.57
C ALA A 133 -6.79 8.58 -6.75
N TYR A 134 -5.59 8.95 -7.17
CA TYR A 134 -4.78 10.01 -6.55
C TYR A 134 -5.50 11.36 -6.56
N ASN A 135 -6.19 11.70 -7.65
CA ASN A 135 -6.90 12.97 -7.77
C ASN A 135 -8.08 13.13 -6.81
N ARG A 136 -8.53 12.05 -6.17
CA ARG A 136 -9.54 12.07 -5.10
C ARG A 136 -8.98 12.43 -3.73
N LEU A 137 -7.66 12.46 -3.55
CA LEU A 137 -7.02 12.84 -2.30
C LEU A 137 -7.00 14.37 -2.14
N ASP A 138 -7.12 14.84 -0.89
CA ASP A 138 -6.90 16.24 -0.53
C ASP A 138 -5.41 16.64 -0.68
N PRO A 139 -5.10 17.94 -0.70
CA PRO A 139 -3.73 18.42 -0.90
C PRO A 139 -2.69 17.90 0.11
N GLU A 140 -3.06 17.70 1.38
CA GLU A 140 -2.14 17.20 2.41
C GLU A 140 -1.79 15.73 2.14
N ARG A 141 -2.80 14.92 1.83
CA ARG A 141 -2.63 13.51 1.46
C ARG A 141 -1.87 13.35 0.13
N LYS A 142 -2.12 14.22 -0.84
CA LYS A 142 -1.34 14.29 -2.10
C LYS A 142 0.14 14.58 -1.82
N LYS A 143 0.43 15.54 -0.94
CA LYS A 143 1.81 15.84 -0.52
C LYS A 143 2.46 14.62 0.16
N ALA A 144 1.73 13.95 1.06
CA ALA A 144 2.20 12.74 1.72
C ALA A 144 2.50 11.58 0.75
N PHE A 145 1.72 11.45 -0.33
CA PHE A 145 2.01 10.50 -1.42
C PHE A 145 3.31 10.84 -2.16
N MET A 146 3.51 12.13 -2.49
CA MET A 146 4.61 12.60 -3.33
C MET A 146 5.99 12.62 -2.63
N VAL A 147 6.04 12.46 -1.31
CA VAL A 147 7.31 12.32 -0.56
C VAL A 147 7.84 10.90 -0.49
N LEU A 148 7.03 9.89 -0.87
CA LEU A 148 7.44 8.49 -0.79
C LEU A 148 8.63 8.17 -1.73
N PHE A 149 9.34 7.08 -1.48
CA PHE A 149 10.44 6.71 -2.36
C PHE A 149 9.91 6.15 -3.69
N ASN A 150 10.65 6.37 -4.79
CA ASN A 150 10.32 5.85 -6.11
C ASN A 150 11.58 5.29 -6.77
N CYS A 151 11.67 3.97 -6.88
CA CYS A 151 12.79 3.30 -7.56
C CYS A 151 12.55 3.00 -9.05
N HIS A 152 11.35 3.28 -9.57
CA HIS A 152 10.95 2.97 -10.95
C HIS A 152 10.78 4.25 -11.78
N THR A 153 11.82 5.07 -11.85
CA THR A 153 11.79 6.36 -12.55
C THR A 153 11.98 6.25 -14.06
N SER A 154 12.46 5.10 -14.57
CA SER A 154 12.91 4.94 -15.96
C SER A 154 12.26 3.78 -16.74
N ASP A 155 11.34 3.01 -16.14
CA ASP A 155 10.76 1.80 -16.76
C ASP A 155 9.40 2.01 -17.46
N GLY A 156 8.92 3.26 -17.54
CA GLY A 156 7.63 3.63 -18.14
C GLY A 156 6.42 3.57 -17.19
N SER A 157 6.68 3.31 -15.91
CA SER A 157 5.70 3.22 -14.83
C SER A 157 4.91 4.48 -14.51
N GLY A 158 5.41 5.65 -14.90
CA GLY A 158 4.91 6.94 -14.45
C GLY A 158 5.11 7.20 -12.96
N GLU A 159 4.74 8.39 -12.49
CA GLU A 159 5.00 8.83 -11.11
C GLU A 159 3.99 8.29 -10.08
N PHE A 160 2.79 7.89 -10.50
CA PHE A 160 1.71 7.44 -9.62
C PHE A 160 1.73 5.93 -9.42
N MET A 161 1.48 5.16 -10.49
CA MET A 161 1.33 3.71 -10.40
C MET A 161 2.65 3.03 -10.17
N GLY A 162 3.49 3.06 -11.20
CA GLY A 162 4.51 2.03 -11.27
C GLY A 162 5.76 2.39 -10.46
N ALA A 163 5.74 3.53 -9.80
CA ALA A 163 6.77 4.11 -8.97
C ALA A 163 6.44 3.93 -7.49
N ARG A 164 5.58 4.78 -6.95
CA ARG A 164 5.39 4.89 -5.50
C ARG A 164 4.55 3.76 -4.94
N VAL A 165 3.49 3.35 -5.63
CA VAL A 165 2.66 2.22 -5.19
C VAL A 165 3.39 0.88 -5.37
N ARG A 166 4.21 0.73 -6.42
CA ARG A 166 5.05 -0.47 -6.59
C ARG A 166 6.18 -0.56 -5.56
N THR A 167 6.82 0.56 -5.24
CA THR A 167 7.92 0.61 -4.27
C THR A 167 7.44 0.52 -2.82
N ASN A 168 6.29 1.10 -2.47
CA ASN A 168 5.88 1.26 -1.07
C ASN A 168 4.56 0.55 -0.73
N GLY A 169 3.83 0.07 -1.74
CA GLY A 169 2.55 -0.59 -1.53
C GLY A 169 2.72 -2.01 -1.01
N ILE A 170 1.76 -2.43 -0.19
CA ILE A 170 1.61 -3.79 0.26
C ILE A 170 0.62 -4.48 -0.69
N SER A 171 1.03 -5.58 -1.30
CA SER A 171 0.11 -6.42 -2.08
C SER A 171 -0.80 -7.22 -1.14
N ILE A 172 -2.11 -7.14 -1.37
CA ILE A 172 -3.13 -7.97 -0.73
C ILE A 172 -3.92 -8.71 -1.82
N ASP A 173 -4.30 -9.94 -1.52
CA ASP A 173 -5.02 -10.82 -2.43
C ASP A 173 -6.55 -10.71 -2.31
N GLU A 174 -7.24 -11.46 -3.15
CA GLU A 174 -8.70 -11.51 -3.24
C GLU A 174 -9.34 -12.06 -1.97
N THR A 175 -8.65 -12.93 -1.23
CA THR A 175 -9.18 -13.49 0.01
C THR A 175 -9.28 -12.41 1.08
N ARG A 176 -8.35 -11.45 1.02
CA ARG A 176 -8.36 -10.26 1.86
C ARG A 176 -9.50 -9.35 1.41
N LEU A 177 -9.55 -8.81 0.19
CA LEU A 177 -10.64 -7.87 -0.15
C LEU A 177 -12.00 -8.51 -0.48
N ARG A 178 -12.09 -9.85 -0.47
CA ARG A 178 -13.25 -10.64 -0.89
C ARG A 178 -13.73 -10.22 -2.28
N ASP A 179 -12.80 -9.99 -3.20
CA ASP A 179 -13.13 -9.52 -4.55
C ASP A 179 -13.49 -10.67 -5.49
N GLU A 180 -14.67 -10.60 -6.09
CA GLU A 180 -15.10 -11.48 -7.19
C GLU A 180 -14.79 -10.87 -8.59
N GLY A 181 -14.17 -9.68 -8.59
CA GLY A 181 -13.75 -8.95 -9.77
C GLY A 181 -12.59 -9.58 -10.51
N ILE A 182 -12.27 -8.98 -11.65
CA ILE A 182 -11.30 -9.54 -12.60
C ILE A 182 -9.85 -9.44 -12.08
N PHE A 183 -9.48 -8.36 -11.39
CA PHE A 183 -8.08 -8.09 -11.02
C PHE A 183 -7.59 -8.95 -9.85
N LYS A 184 -8.49 -9.30 -8.90
CA LYS A 184 -8.27 -10.17 -7.72
C LYS A 184 -7.19 -9.72 -6.72
N THR A 185 -6.11 -9.08 -7.17
CA THR A 185 -5.00 -8.60 -6.36
C THR A 185 -4.94 -7.08 -6.37
N TYR A 186 -4.61 -6.52 -5.20
CA TYR A 186 -4.59 -5.09 -4.95
C TYR A 186 -3.29 -4.67 -4.28
N ASN A 187 -2.75 -3.53 -4.69
CA ASN A 187 -1.74 -2.82 -3.93
C ASN A 187 -2.42 -1.79 -3.05
N VAL A 188 -2.00 -1.82 -1.79
CA VAL A 188 -2.52 -0.95 -0.76
C VAL A 188 -1.37 -0.11 -0.25
N LEU A 189 -1.49 1.19 -0.42
CA LEU A 189 -0.47 2.14 -0.03
C LEU A 189 -0.83 2.77 1.31
N PHE A 190 0.14 2.82 2.20
CA PHE A 190 0.06 3.46 3.51
C PHE A 190 1.12 4.57 3.60
N VAL A 191 1.03 5.52 4.54
CA VAL A 191 2.05 6.60 4.63
C VAL A 191 3.06 6.28 5.73
N PRO A 192 2.69 6.31 7.04
CA PRO A 192 3.57 5.86 8.09
C PRO A 192 4.25 4.50 7.82
N SER A 193 3.50 3.48 7.39
CA SER A 193 4.09 2.15 7.17
C SER A 193 5.00 2.06 5.95
N SER A 194 4.95 3.01 5.03
CA SER A 194 5.87 3.06 3.89
C SER A 194 7.27 3.58 4.28
N LEU A 195 7.45 4.00 5.53
CA LEU A 195 8.72 4.57 6.03
C LEU A 195 9.50 3.61 6.94
N PHE A 196 9.01 2.38 7.14
CA PHE A 196 9.77 1.36 7.89
C PHE A 196 10.99 0.94 7.07
N PRO A 197 12.23 1.08 7.58
CA PRO A 197 13.40 0.56 6.90
C PRO A 197 13.36 -0.97 6.74
N HIS A 198 14.05 -1.46 5.72
CA HIS A 198 14.21 -2.89 5.48
C HIS A 198 15.09 -3.57 6.54
N SER A 199 14.72 -4.78 6.93
CA SER A 199 15.61 -5.78 7.54
C SER A 199 15.19 -7.19 7.12
N CYS A 200 16.16 -8.06 6.80
CA CYS A 200 15.90 -9.50 6.60
C CYS A 200 15.56 -10.23 7.92
N CYS A 201 15.87 -9.61 9.06
CA CYS A 201 15.40 -10.02 10.38
C CYS A 201 14.56 -8.88 10.98
N PRO A 202 13.30 -8.67 10.54
CA PRO A 202 12.50 -7.53 10.98
C PRO A 202 12.06 -7.68 12.45
N ASN A 203 11.83 -6.56 13.14
CA ASN A 203 11.27 -6.56 14.49
C ASN A 203 9.76 -6.29 14.53
N THR A 204 9.14 -6.16 13.36
CA THR A 204 7.69 -6.05 13.21
C THR A 204 7.14 -6.98 12.14
N PHE A 205 5.84 -7.20 12.18
CA PHE A 205 5.10 -7.73 11.05
C PHE A 205 3.81 -6.94 10.88
N PHE A 206 3.27 -6.95 9.66
CA PHE A 206 2.00 -6.33 9.37
C PHE A 206 0.93 -7.38 9.07
N ARG A 207 -0.33 -7.05 9.36
CA ARG A 207 -1.50 -7.84 8.97
C ARG A 207 -2.62 -6.92 8.49
N TRP A 208 -3.26 -7.34 7.41
CA TRP A 208 -4.46 -6.69 6.91
C TRP A 208 -5.71 -7.17 7.67
N HIS A 209 -6.57 -6.24 8.03
CA HIS A 209 -7.83 -6.49 8.73
C HIS A 209 -9.01 -5.97 7.89
N ASN A 210 -9.84 -6.90 7.39
CA ASN A 210 -11.03 -6.56 6.62
C ASN A 210 -12.06 -5.80 7.43
N ASP A 211 -12.29 -6.26 8.66
CA ASP A 211 -13.36 -5.75 9.52
C ASP A 211 -13.17 -4.26 9.88
N THR A 212 -11.93 -3.78 9.79
CA THR A 212 -11.58 -2.37 10.05
C THR A 212 -11.01 -1.66 8.82
N PHE A 213 -10.92 -2.34 7.67
CA PHE A 213 -10.30 -1.86 6.44
C PHE A 213 -8.93 -1.20 6.68
N SER A 214 -8.09 -1.85 7.50
CA SER A 214 -6.85 -1.28 8.00
C SER A 214 -5.69 -2.26 7.99
N VAL A 215 -4.47 -1.73 8.02
CA VAL A 215 -3.26 -2.51 8.32
C VAL A 215 -2.85 -2.29 9.76
N ARG A 216 -2.53 -3.39 10.45
CA ARG A 216 -1.91 -3.35 11.78
C ARG A 216 -0.48 -3.80 11.70
N VAL A 217 0.42 -2.99 12.24
CA VAL A 217 1.83 -3.32 12.41
C VAL A 217 2.07 -3.57 13.89
N ILE A 218 2.56 -4.76 14.22
CA ILE A 218 2.82 -5.17 15.60
C ILE A 218 4.25 -5.66 15.78
N ALA A 219 4.79 -5.48 16.98
CA ALA A 219 6.13 -5.93 17.33
C ALA A 219 6.19 -7.46 17.44
N VAL A 220 7.17 -8.12 16.78
CA VAL A 220 7.41 -9.58 16.96
C VAL A 220 8.34 -9.89 18.13
N ARG A 221 9.02 -8.88 18.66
CA ARG A 221 9.97 -8.94 19.77
C ARG A 221 10.08 -7.59 20.44
N ASP A 222 10.68 -7.55 21.63
CA ASP A 222 10.93 -6.29 22.32
C ASP A 222 11.83 -5.37 21.48
N ILE A 223 11.43 -4.11 21.35
CA ILE A 223 12.16 -3.07 20.63
C ILE A 223 12.59 -1.99 21.64
N PRO A 224 13.90 -1.90 21.95
CA PRO A 224 14.41 -0.90 22.88
C PRO A 224 14.12 0.53 22.41
N LYS A 225 14.00 1.46 23.38
CA LYS A 225 13.91 2.89 23.08
C LYS A 225 15.10 3.32 22.20
N GLY A 226 14.81 4.02 21.11
CA GLY A 226 15.80 4.52 20.16
C GLY A 226 16.20 3.53 19.07
N ALA A 227 15.81 2.26 19.14
CA ALA A 227 16.07 1.29 18.08
C ALA A 227 15.21 1.57 16.83
N GLU A 228 15.74 1.21 15.67
CA GLU A 228 14.99 1.22 14.41
C GLU A 228 13.85 0.19 14.45
N ILE A 229 12.69 0.60 13.97
CA ILE A 229 11.54 -0.27 13.74
C ILE A 229 11.60 -0.67 12.27
N THR A 230 11.64 -1.97 11.99
CA THR A 230 11.98 -2.51 10.67
C THR A 230 10.91 -3.46 10.15
N LEU A 231 10.76 -3.50 8.82
CA LEU A 231 9.92 -4.46 8.08
C LEU A 231 10.75 -5.19 7.03
N GLN A 232 10.23 -6.31 6.53
CA GLN A 232 10.82 -7.01 5.39
C GLN A 232 10.26 -6.45 4.07
N TYR A 233 11.12 -6.24 3.08
CA TYR A 233 10.75 -5.78 1.72
C TYR A 233 10.85 -6.91 0.70
N CYS A 234 11.53 -8.00 1.07
CA CYS A 234 11.70 -9.20 0.28
C CYS A 234 11.23 -10.41 1.09
N SER A 235 11.06 -11.55 0.42
CA SER A 235 10.85 -12.82 1.12
C SER A 235 12.14 -13.21 1.84
N ILE A 236 12.04 -13.40 3.16
CA ILE A 236 13.19 -13.75 4.02
C ILE A 236 13.67 -15.19 3.81
N MET A 237 12.86 -16.01 3.13
CA MET A 237 13.18 -17.41 2.82
C MET A 237 13.99 -17.54 1.52
N ASP A 238 14.05 -16.49 0.71
CA ASP A 238 14.76 -16.51 -0.57
C ASP A 238 16.28 -16.52 -0.35
N PRO A 239 17.08 -17.10 -1.25
CA PRO A 239 18.54 -17.02 -1.19
C PRO A 239 19.08 -15.58 -1.15
N THR A 240 20.25 -15.37 -0.54
CA THR A 240 20.86 -14.04 -0.38
C THR A 240 20.99 -13.26 -1.70
N ALA A 241 21.32 -13.94 -2.80
CA ALA A 241 21.42 -13.31 -4.12
C ALA A 241 20.06 -12.78 -4.64
N GLU A 242 18.98 -13.52 -4.40
CA GLU A 242 17.62 -13.11 -4.80
C GLU A 242 17.10 -11.97 -3.94
N ARG A 243 17.40 -11.99 -2.63
CA ARG A 243 17.11 -10.86 -1.73
C ARG A 243 17.87 -9.62 -2.17
N ALA A 244 19.16 -9.73 -2.47
CA ALA A 244 19.98 -8.62 -2.95
C ALA A 244 19.43 -8.02 -4.26
N ALA A 245 19.05 -8.86 -5.23
CA ALA A 245 18.43 -8.40 -6.47
C ALA A 245 17.10 -7.66 -6.25
N THR A 246 16.28 -8.14 -5.31
CA THR A 246 15.02 -7.48 -4.93
C THR A 246 15.26 -6.14 -4.24
N LEU A 247 16.31 -6.05 -3.41
CA LEU A 247 16.66 -4.90 -2.61
C LEU A 247 17.46 -3.83 -3.36
N ASP A 248 18.06 -4.18 -4.50
CA ASP A 248 18.88 -3.30 -5.33
C ASP A 248 18.11 -2.05 -5.78
N CYS A 249 16.84 -2.19 -6.13
CA CYS A 249 16.01 -1.05 -6.52
C CYS A 249 15.81 -0.06 -5.36
N TYR A 250 15.91 -0.50 -4.11
CA TYR A 250 15.87 0.36 -2.93
C TYR A 250 17.22 1.02 -2.60
N GLY A 251 18.26 0.75 -3.40
CA GLY A 251 19.63 1.17 -3.09
C GLY A 251 20.25 0.38 -1.93
N ILE A 252 19.70 -0.79 -1.59
CA ILE A 252 20.16 -1.63 -0.47
C ILE A 252 20.99 -2.78 -1.05
N SER A 253 22.23 -2.47 -1.44
CA SER A 253 23.15 -3.46 -2.01
C SER A 253 24.60 -3.17 -1.57
N PRO A 254 25.22 -4.04 -0.76
CA PRO A 254 24.66 -5.24 -0.15
C PRO A 254 23.70 -4.94 1.02
N CYS A 255 22.72 -5.82 1.30
CA CYS A 255 22.06 -5.78 2.61
C CYS A 255 23.06 -6.22 3.68
N ALA A 256 23.33 -5.36 4.66
CA ALA A 256 24.16 -5.65 5.82
C ALA A 256 23.35 -6.15 7.03
N CYS A 257 22.09 -6.50 6.78
CA CYS A 257 21.27 -7.34 7.64
C CYS A 257 21.74 -8.80 7.51
#